data_AF-A0A8I2YXE4-F1
#
_entry.id   AF-A0A8I2YXE4-F1
#
_cell.length_a   1.000
_cell.length_b   1.000
_cell.length_c   1.000
_cell.angle_alpha   90.00
_cell.angle_beta   90.00
_cell.angle_gamma   90.00
#
_symmetry.space_group_name_H-M   'P 1'
#
loop_
_entity.id
_entity.type
_entity.pdbx_description
1 polymer ?
#
loop_
_entity_poly.entity_id
_entity_poly.type
_entity_poly.pdbx_seq_one_letter_code
_entity_poly.pdbx_strand_id
1 'polypeptide(L)'
;MDIGLNSLEPRTSPCFVAYTPATDRARVPLFRSTTVSSFLVDASENNTIGTATGSVQGLLESQLYDTVNSTLQNFMDEIEDFGFVPNGGRTYYLDRSQPPLFVHMLSDYVTTTGDASILQRGLPSAETELAWWATNRTIQVKSPYTGQTYSMARYAVNNSAPRPESYIEDYLTVHDPTLSTPLTDSQAADLYSELASGAETGWDYSSRFEMVPQLGNPGLRTLNVRNHIPVDLNSILYKAHVLLANLYGSSNPPAAATHLQVAAGIRAGILDLTWDSSKLAFYDFNLTSNSRNSIFTAATFYPVWNGIVPDEVLSSQANAFGYFAAVNMVMNRYNGTFPVTFVDYTGLQWDSPNAWPPHQYIIISALEALPSNLTTNALPTPGSGQSTYDLVPAGQLNFTEAQLPGQPYHNNQAVNFTATGPGADVNGLNGTVVNGGNATAGEGWAATLRREMANRYVTSVLCSWYATGGSISGMLPQLPAAQLNLSNSIGNTGNMFEKFSNLNVDSSGSGGEYTVQVGFGWTNGVLLWATANYGKSLVAPQCPPLVAAASTSSGAGGLRISLPSVGGMAVAASVSLVGSFLL
;
A
#
# COMPACT_ATOMS: atom_id res chain seq x y z
N MET A 1 14.89 37.28 1.13
CA MET A 1 14.87 36.04 0.33
C MET A 1 13.88 36.27 -0.78
N ASP A 2 14.37 36.47 -2.00
CA ASP A 2 13.52 36.51 -3.19
C ASP A 2 12.97 35.11 -3.44
N ILE A 3 11.64 34.96 -3.44
CA ILE A 3 10.96 33.76 -3.90
C ILE A 3 10.98 33.84 -5.42
N GLY A 4 11.87 33.09 -6.06
CA GLY A 4 11.94 33.00 -7.52
C GLY A 4 10.68 32.35 -8.08
N LEU A 5 9.82 33.13 -8.73
CA LEU A 5 8.65 32.62 -9.46
C LEU A 5 9.06 32.37 -10.91
N ASN A 6 9.33 31.11 -11.27
CA ASN A 6 9.55 30.71 -12.65
C ASN A 6 8.21 30.34 -13.32
N SER A 7 8.00 30.73 -14.58
CA SER A 7 6.88 30.25 -15.39
C SER A 7 7.19 28.86 -15.93
N LEU A 8 6.31 27.89 -15.68
CA LEU A 8 6.40 26.58 -16.32
C LEU A 8 6.00 26.72 -17.80
N GLU A 9 6.75 26.11 -18.72
CA GLU A 9 6.40 26.09 -20.13
C GLU A 9 5.16 25.20 -20.38
N PRO A 10 4.33 25.46 -21.40
CA PRO A 10 3.05 24.76 -21.64
C PRO A 10 3.17 23.26 -21.96
N ARG A 11 4.39 22.72 -22.08
CA ARG A 11 4.68 21.30 -22.26
C ARG A 11 6.00 20.99 -21.55
N THR A 12 5.95 20.50 -20.33
CA THR A 12 7.13 19.99 -19.62
C THR A 12 7.65 18.75 -20.35
N SER A 13 8.82 18.86 -20.98
CA SER A 13 9.49 17.71 -21.59
C SER A 13 10.11 16.81 -20.50
N PRO A 14 10.28 15.49 -20.74
CA PRO A 14 10.96 14.60 -19.80
C PRO A 14 12.37 15.10 -19.40
N CYS A 15 13.08 15.73 -20.34
CA CYS A 15 14.37 16.35 -20.07
C CYS A 15 14.25 17.53 -19.08
N PHE A 16 13.19 18.33 -19.13
CA PHE A 16 13.01 19.46 -18.20
C PHE A 16 12.81 18.99 -16.75
N VAL A 17 12.07 17.89 -16.57
CA VAL A 17 11.82 17.24 -15.26
C VAL A 17 13.11 16.65 -14.67
N ALA A 18 13.92 15.97 -15.50
CA ALA A 18 15.17 15.34 -15.06
C ALA A 18 16.24 16.32 -14.53
N TYR A 19 16.19 17.60 -14.96
CA TYR A 19 17.18 18.62 -14.57
C TYR A 19 16.63 19.68 -13.60
N THR A 20 15.41 19.54 -13.08
CA THR A 20 14.85 20.49 -12.12
C THR A 20 15.31 20.17 -10.69
N PRO A 21 15.77 21.16 -9.89
CA PRO A 21 16.18 20.92 -8.51
C PRO A 21 15.04 20.39 -7.63
N ALA A 22 15.35 19.50 -6.68
CA ALA A 22 14.38 18.94 -5.72
C ALA A 22 13.70 20.00 -4.81
N THR A 23 14.21 21.23 -4.79
CA THR A 23 13.63 22.35 -4.03
C THR A 23 12.44 23.00 -4.73
N ASP A 24 12.21 22.73 -6.01
CA ASP A 24 11.19 23.41 -6.80
C ASP A 24 9.79 22.80 -6.57
N ARG A 25 8.80 23.66 -6.32
CA ARG A 25 7.40 23.24 -6.17
C ARG A 25 6.69 23.52 -7.49
N ALA A 26 5.96 22.55 -8.02
CA ALA A 26 5.05 22.83 -9.13
C ALA A 26 4.08 23.94 -8.67
N ARG A 27 3.65 24.82 -9.58
CA ARG A 27 2.57 25.76 -9.29
C ARG A 27 1.28 24.96 -9.10
N VAL A 28 1.08 24.46 -7.89
CA VAL A 28 -0.25 24.20 -7.37
C VAL A 28 -0.80 25.59 -7.00
N PRO A 29 -2.01 25.97 -7.43
CA PRO A 29 -2.65 27.20 -6.96
C PRO A 29 -2.49 27.29 -5.42
N LEU A 30 -2.16 28.47 -4.91
CA LEU A 30 -2.02 28.72 -3.46
C LEU A 30 -3.11 27.94 -2.71
N PHE A 31 -2.70 26.93 -1.92
CA PHE A 31 -3.60 26.07 -1.17
C PHE A 31 -4.72 26.93 -0.58
N ARG A 32 -5.98 26.66 -0.97
CA ARG A 32 -7.12 27.41 -0.42
C ARG A 32 -7.24 27.30 1.10
N SER A 33 -6.46 26.40 1.73
CA SER A 33 -6.13 26.44 3.15
C SER A 33 -4.70 25.94 3.42
N THR A 34 -3.87 26.78 4.03
CA THR A 34 -2.51 26.45 4.50
C THR A 34 -2.50 25.51 5.71
N THR A 35 -3.65 25.24 6.34
CA THR A 35 -3.79 24.37 7.52
C THR A 35 -4.19 22.93 7.16
N VAL A 36 -4.62 22.69 5.91
CA VAL A 36 -5.33 21.45 5.51
C VAL A 36 -4.41 20.47 4.76
N SER A 37 -3.30 20.96 4.21
CA SER A 37 -2.29 20.12 3.56
C SER A 37 -1.56 19.20 4.55
N SER A 38 -1.43 19.55 5.83
CA SER A 38 -0.68 18.75 6.82
C SER A 38 -1.31 17.42 7.24
N PHE A 39 -2.57 17.14 6.88
CA PHE A 39 -3.24 15.86 7.19
C PHE A 39 -3.16 14.82 6.07
N LEU A 40 -2.90 15.25 4.82
CA LEU A 40 -2.76 14.40 3.64
C LEU A 40 -1.36 14.49 3.00
N VAL A 41 -0.55 15.45 3.44
CA VAL A 41 0.90 15.39 3.26
C VAL A 41 1.40 14.32 4.20
N ASP A 42 1.69 13.17 3.62
CA ASP A 42 2.51 12.17 4.28
C ASP A 42 3.80 12.81 4.77
N ALA A 43 4.15 12.55 6.02
CA ALA A 43 5.19 13.28 6.73
C ALA A 43 6.62 13.11 6.15
N SER A 44 6.76 12.39 5.03
CA SER A 44 7.99 12.31 4.25
C SER A 44 8.26 13.59 3.46
N GLU A 45 9.55 13.87 3.24
CA GLU A 45 10.01 14.89 2.29
C GLU A 45 9.48 14.65 0.85
N ASN A 46 9.00 13.43 0.59
CA ASN A 46 8.24 13.00 -0.59
C ASN A 46 6.74 13.17 -0.36
N ASN A 47 6.17 14.16 -1.04
CA ASN A 47 4.81 14.65 -0.92
C ASN A 47 3.83 13.78 -1.76
N THR A 48 3.89 12.45 -1.60
CA THR A 48 3.26 11.46 -2.49
C THR A 48 1.80 11.19 -2.13
N ILE A 49 0.91 11.20 -3.12
CA ILE A 49 -0.54 11.35 -2.92
C ILE A 49 -1.34 10.04 -3.18
N GLY A 50 -0.65 8.92 -3.43
CA GLY A 50 -1.19 7.59 -3.71
C GLY A 50 -1.86 6.92 -2.51
N THR A 51 -2.11 7.69 -1.46
CA THR A 51 -2.42 7.29 -0.09
C THR A 51 -3.87 7.62 0.28
N ALA A 52 -4.69 7.97 -0.72
CA ALA A 52 -5.92 8.69 -0.50
C ALA A 52 -7.11 7.84 -0.05
N THR A 53 -7.29 6.57 -0.46
CA THR A 53 -8.51 5.84 -0.08
C THR A 53 -8.63 5.62 1.43
N GLY A 54 -7.61 5.08 2.09
CA GLY A 54 -7.64 4.86 3.54
C GLY A 54 -7.75 6.17 4.33
N SER A 55 -7.02 7.20 3.88
CA SER A 55 -7.05 8.56 4.46
C SER A 55 -8.42 9.21 4.33
N VAL A 56 -9.01 9.20 3.14
CA VAL A 56 -10.31 9.81 2.83
C VAL A 56 -11.43 9.10 3.55
N GLN A 57 -11.42 7.77 3.59
CA GLN A 57 -12.39 7.00 4.35
C GLN A 57 -12.34 7.36 5.83
N GLY A 58 -11.15 7.46 6.44
CA GLY A 58 -11.01 7.93 7.81
C GLY A 58 -11.49 9.38 8.04
N LEU A 59 -11.24 10.28 7.09
CA LEU A 59 -11.71 11.67 7.12
C LEU A 59 -13.25 11.75 7.02
N LEU A 60 -13.86 10.97 6.13
CA LEU A 60 -15.31 10.88 5.97
C LEU A 60 -15.98 10.35 7.25
N GLU A 61 -15.46 9.26 7.82
CA GLU A 61 -15.93 8.70 9.11
C GLU A 61 -15.79 9.69 10.27
N SER A 62 -14.78 10.56 10.20
CA SER A 62 -14.55 11.65 11.16
C SER A 62 -15.34 12.92 10.87
N GLN A 63 -16.21 12.91 9.85
CA GLN A 63 -17.03 14.05 9.41
C GLN A 63 -16.23 15.28 8.97
N LEU A 64 -14.99 15.07 8.53
CA LEU A 64 -14.10 16.12 8.01
C LEU A 64 -14.34 16.37 6.51
N TYR A 65 -15.61 16.61 6.15
CA TYR A 65 -16.05 16.72 4.75
C TYR A 65 -15.39 17.89 4.02
N ASP A 66 -15.19 19.03 4.68
CA ASP A 66 -14.53 20.20 4.11
C ASP A 66 -13.08 19.90 3.71
N THR A 67 -12.39 19.06 4.49
CA THR A 67 -11.04 18.60 4.18
C THR A 67 -11.05 17.72 2.92
N VAL A 68 -11.96 16.76 2.84
CA VAL A 68 -12.09 15.89 1.66
C VAL A 68 -12.43 16.69 0.40
N ASN A 69 -13.37 17.63 0.49
CA ASN A 69 -13.72 18.53 -0.61
C ASN A 69 -12.49 19.34 -1.05
N SER A 70 -11.79 19.98 -0.11
CA SER A 70 -10.58 20.77 -0.43
C SER A 70 -9.51 19.95 -1.14
N THR A 71 -9.34 18.68 -0.75
CA THR A 71 -8.43 17.75 -1.43
C THR A 71 -8.88 17.43 -2.84
N LEU A 72 -10.17 17.13 -3.04
CA LEU A 72 -10.72 16.94 -4.39
C LEU A 72 -10.55 18.18 -5.27
N GLN A 73 -10.71 19.38 -4.71
CA GLN A 73 -10.46 20.62 -5.44
C GLN A 73 -9.00 20.76 -5.88
N ASN A 74 -8.04 20.39 -5.02
CA ASN A 74 -6.63 20.39 -5.39
C ASN A 74 -6.33 19.39 -6.52
N PHE A 75 -6.92 18.18 -6.48
CA PHE A 75 -6.77 17.23 -7.59
C PHE A 75 -7.39 17.75 -8.90
N MET A 76 -8.53 18.42 -8.82
CA MET A 76 -9.11 19.04 -10.01
C MET A 76 -8.21 20.16 -10.55
N ASP A 77 -7.56 20.95 -9.69
CA ASP A 77 -6.54 21.92 -10.12
C ASP A 77 -5.37 21.21 -10.85
N GLU A 78 -4.83 20.13 -10.27
CA GLU A 78 -3.72 19.36 -10.87
C GLU A 78 -4.11 18.71 -12.21
N ILE A 79 -5.30 18.13 -12.30
CA ILE A 79 -5.81 17.53 -13.55
C ILE A 79 -6.03 18.59 -14.63
N GLU A 80 -6.52 19.77 -14.26
CA GLU A 80 -6.72 20.88 -15.21
C GLU A 80 -5.39 21.43 -15.74
N ASP A 81 -4.38 21.53 -14.88
CA ASP A 81 -3.06 22.07 -15.25
C ASP A 81 -2.18 21.05 -15.98
N PHE A 82 -2.23 19.77 -15.59
CA PHE A 82 -1.29 18.74 -16.06
C PHE A 82 -1.93 17.58 -16.83
N GLY A 83 -3.27 17.44 -16.77
CA GLY A 83 -4.04 16.37 -17.42
C GLY A 83 -4.17 15.09 -16.59
N PHE A 84 -3.53 15.01 -15.43
CA PHE A 84 -3.53 13.86 -14.52
C PHE A 84 -3.16 14.31 -13.11
N VAL A 85 -3.40 13.47 -12.09
CA VAL A 85 -2.87 13.68 -10.74
C VAL A 85 -1.42 13.21 -10.69
N PRO A 86 -0.43 14.10 -10.50
CA PRO A 86 0.98 13.71 -10.36
C PRO A 86 1.20 12.89 -9.10
N ASN A 87 2.28 12.12 -9.06
CA ASN A 87 2.67 11.34 -7.88
C ASN A 87 2.69 12.20 -6.60
N GLY A 88 3.14 13.46 -6.72
CA GLY A 88 3.05 14.45 -5.66
C GLY A 88 3.14 15.88 -6.17
N GLY A 89 2.85 16.86 -5.30
CA GLY A 89 2.84 18.30 -5.61
C GLY A 89 4.23 18.94 -5.84
N ARG A 90 5.09 18.31 -6.65
CA ARG A 90 6.48 18.74 -6.93
C ARG A 90 6.76 18.65 -8.42
N THR A 91 7.61 19.54 -8.93
CA THR A 91 7.91 19.61 -10.38
C THR A 91 8.52 18.31 -10.90
N TYR A 92 9.34 17.64 -10.08
CA TYR A 92 9.98 16.37 -10.45
C TYR A 92 9.02 15.17 -10.53
N TYR A 93 7.74 15.34 -10.20
CA TYR A 93 6.69 14.33 -10.36
C TYR A 93 5.82 14.55 -11.61
N LEU A 94 6.04 15.61 -12.39
CA LEU A 94 5.22 15.90 -13.58
C LEU A 94 5.45 14.92 -14.75
N ASP A 95 6.31 13.92 -14.60
CA ASP A 95 6.50 12.83 -15.54
C ASP A 95 5.74 11.54 -15.17
N ARG A 96 5.15 11.46 -13.96
CA ARG A 96 4.54 10.24 -13.43
C ARG A 96 3.35 10.49 -12.51
N SER A 97 2.35 9.61 -12.61
CA SER A 97 1.17 9.63 -11.74
C SER A 97 1.36 8.70 -10.53
N GLN A 98 0.26 8.19 -9.98
CA GLN A 98 0.16 7.14 -8.97
C GLN A 98 -1.14 6.33 -9.17
N PRO A 99 -1.44 5.27 -8.40
CA PRO A 99 -2.72 4.56 -8.51
C PRO A 99 -3.94 5.54 -8.53
N PRO A 100 -4.76 5.57 -9.61
CA PRO A 100 -5.68 6.67 -9.87
C PRO A 100 -7.00 6.55 -9.09
N LEU A 101 -7.04 7.18 -7.93
CA LEU A 101 -8.16 7.07 -6.97
C LEU A 101 -9.08 8.30 -6.93
N PHE A 102 -8.87 9.30 -7.78
CA PHE A 102 -9.67 10.54 -7.78
C PHE A 102 -11.17 10.26 -7.95
N VAL A 103 -11.55 9.42 -8.92
CA VAL A 103 -12.96 9.08 -9.18
C VAL A 103 -13.59 8.32 -8.01
N HIS A 104 -12.83 7.46 -7.34
CA HIS A 104 -13.26 6.78 -6.11
C HIS A 104 -13.57 7.78 -5.01
N MET A 105 -12.63 8.69 -4.73
CA MET A 105 -12.80 9.71 -3.72
C MET A 105 -13.98 10.65 -4.02
N LEU A 106 -14.14 11.06 -5.27
CA LEU A 106 -15.25 11.90 -5.71
C LEU A 106 -16.59 11.19 -5.46
N SER A 107 -16.68 9.91 -5.82
CA SER A 107 -17.87 9.10 -5.58
C SER A 107 -18.16 8.92 -4.10
N ASP A 108 -17.14 8.63 -3.28
CA ASP A 108 -17.27 8.44 -1.84
C ASP A 108 -17.76 9.73 -1.16
N TYR A 109 -17.19 10.88 -1.54
CA TYR A 109 -17.59 12.19 -1.03
C TYR A 109 -19.05 12.51 -1.38
N VAL A 110 -19.46 12.37 -2.65
CA VAL A 110 -20.83 12.66 -3.08
C VAL A 110 -21.83 11.71 -2.43
N THR A 111 -21.48 10.43 -2.32
CA THR A 111 -22.34 9.42 -1.68
C THR A 111 -22.55 9.72 -0.19
N THR A 112 -21.50 10.14 0.50
CA THR A 112 -21.53 10.41 1.94
C THR A 112 -22.22 11.73 2.27
N THR A 113 -21.95 12.78 1.50
CA THR A 113 -22.39 14.15 1.82
C THR A 113 -23.68 14.56 1.11
N GLY A 114 -24.01 13.92 -0.03
CA GLY A 114 -25.07 14.35 -0.93
C GLY A 114 -24.74 15.64 -1.71
N ASP A 115 -23.51 16.15 -1.62
CA ASP A 115 -23.09 17.38 -2.30
C ASP A 115 -22.86 17.14 -3.80
N ALA A 116 -23.91 17.27 -4.59
CA ALA A 116 -23.83 17.15 -6.04
C ALA A 116 -23.18 18.37 -6.73
N SER A 117 -22.94 19.48 -6.01
CA SER A 117 -22.41 20.70 -6.63
C SER A 117 -20.97 20.53 -7.14
N ILE A 118 -20.18 19.69 -6.46
CA ILE A 118 -18.81 19.36 -6.84
C ILE A 118 -18.73 18.69 -8.23
N LEU A 119 -19.79 17.99 -8.66
CA LEU A 119 -19.81 17.25 -9.92
C LEU A 119 -19.72 18.13 -11.16
N GLN A 120 -20.09 19.41 -11.06
CA GLN A 120 -19.94 20.37 -12.16
C GLN A 120 -18.48 20.48 -12.63
N ARG A 121 -17.54 20.40 -11.69
CA ARG A 121 -16.10 20.39 -11.96
C ARG A 121 -15.53 18.97 -11.99
N GLY A 122 -16.02 18.10 -11.08
CA GLY A 122 -15.50 16.75 -10.90
C GLY A 122 -15.69 15.83 -12.10
N LEU A 123 -16.83 15.91 -12.81
CA LEU A 123 -17.08 15.06 -13.98
C LEU A 123 -16.08 15.36 -15.13
N PRO A 124 -15.89 16.62 -15.59
CA PRO A 124 -14.86 16.95 -16.58
C PRO A 124 -13.43 16.56 -16.17
N SER A 125 -13.05 16.74 -14.89
CA SER A 125 -11.72 16.33 -14.41
C SER A 125 -11.55 14.81 -14.44
N ALA A 126 -12.58 14.05 -14.02
CA ALA A 126 -12.55 12.58 -14.07
C ALA A 126 -12.38 12.06 -15.51
N GLU A 127 -13.07 12.67 -16.47
CA GLU A 127 -12.92 12.35 -17.91
C GLU A 127 -11.49 12.63 -18.40
N THR A 128 -10.93 13.77 -18.01
CA THR A 128 -9.57 14.18 -18.38
C THR A 128 -8.53 13.18 -17.87
N GLU A 129 -8.60 12.80 -16.60
CA GLU A 129 -7.65 11.86 -16.01
C GLU A 129 -7.79 10.45 -16.63
N LEU A 130 -9.02 9.95 -16.81
CA LEU A 130 -9.23 8.63 -17.43
C LEU A 130 -8.77 8.60 -18.90
N ALA A 131 -8.96 9.69 -19.64
CA ALA A 131 -8.42 9.83 -20.99
C ALA A 131 -6.89 9.84 -21.00
N TRP A 132 -6.25 10.44 -19.98
CA TRP A 132 -4.80 10.39 -19.83
C TRP A 132 -4.29 8.96 -19.62
N TRP A 133 -4.93 8.17 -18.73
CA TRP A 133 -4.57 6.75 -18.51
C TRP A 133 -4.80 5.89 -19.76
N ALA A 134 -5.90 6.12 -20.47
CA ALA A 134 -6.20 5.44 -21.73
C ALA A 134 -5.17 5.75 -22.82
N THR A 135 -4.65 6.97 -22.87
CA THR A 135 -3.72 7.42 -23.91
C THR A 135 -2.26 7.07 -23.59
N ASN A 136 -1.84 7.28 -22.34
CA ASN A 136 -0.42 7.29 -21.96
C ASN A 136 0.04 5.99 -21.30
N ARG A 137 -0.88 5.15 -20.82
CA ARG A 137 -0.57 3.98 -19.99
C ARG A 137 -1.25 2.69 -20.46
N THR A 138 -2.16 2.75 -21.44
CA THR A 138 -2.90 1.58 -21.92
C THR A 138 -2.33 1.03 -23.23
N ILE A 139 -2.20 -0.30 -23.31
CA ILE A 139 -1.70 -1.02 -24.48
C ILE A 139 -2.63 -2.17 -24.85
N GLN A 140 -2.49 -2.70 -26.07
CA GLN A 140 -3.19 -3.91 -26.50
C GLN A 140 -2.39 -5.16 -26.12
N VAL A 141 -3.00 -6.05 -25.34
CA VAL A 141 -2.39 -7.28 -24.85
C VAL A 141 -3.16 -8.48 -25.37
N LYS A 142 -2.49 -9.37 -26.10
CA LYS A 142 -3.08 -10.63 -26.59
C LYS A 142 -2.92 -11.71 -25.54
N SER A 143 -4.03 -12.25 -25.04
CA SER A 143 -4.02 -13.35 -24.07
C SER A 143 -3.45 -14.63 -24.69
N PRO A 144 -2.45 -15.26 -24.06
CA PRO A 144 -1.98 -16.58 -24.45
C PRO A 144 -2.96 -17.70 -24.06
N TYR A 145 -3.95 -17.40 -23.20
CA TYR A 145 -4.89 -18.38 -22.68
C TYR A 145 -6.12 -18.54 -23.58
N THR A 146 -6.64 -17.44 -24.12
CA THR A 146 -7.86 -17.45 -24.96
C THR A 146 -7.62 -16.97 -26.39
N GLY A 147 -6.48 -16.32 -26.65
CA GLY A 147 -6.18 -15.68 -27.93
C GLY A 147 -6.85 -14.32 -28.15
N GLN A 148 -7.69 -13.86 -27.22
CA GLN A 148 -8.36 -12.55 -27.27
C GLN A 148 -7.38 -11.40 -26.98
N THR A 149 -7.69 -10.22 -27.52
CA THR A 149 -6.90 -9.00 -27.27
C THR A 149 -7.68 -8.04 -26.41
N TYR A 150 -7.04 -7.54 -25.34
CA TYR A 150 -7.63 -6.61 -24.38
C TYR A 150 -6.81 -5.32 -24.30
N SER A 151 -7.50 -4.21 -24.06
CA SER A 151 -6.87 -2.93 -23.72
C SER A 151 -6.59 -2.89 -22.23
N MET A 152 -5.31 -2.97 -21.85
CA MET A 152 -4.86 -3.07 -20.46
C MET A 152 -3.87 -1.98 -20.11
N ALA A 153 -4.01 -1.40 -18.92
CA ALA A 153 -3.12 -0.37 -18.40
C ALA A 153 -1.89 -0.97 -17.73
N ARG A 154 -0.78 -0.24 -17.79
CA ARG A 154 0.48 -0.52 -17.09
C ARG A 154 1.12 0.77 -16.59
N TYR A 155 1.88 0.70 -15.50
CA TYR A 155 2.77 1.78 -15.10
C TYR A 155 3.95 1.85 -16.06
N ALA A 156 4.21 3.03 -16.61
CA ALA A 156 5.17 3.21 -17.69
C ALA A 156 5.65 4.66 -17.81
N VAL A 157 6.58 5.02 -16.94
CA VAL A 157 7.24 6.32 -16.95
C VAL A 157 8.34 6.34 -18.00
N ASN A 158 8.41 7.43 -18.76
CA ASN A 158 9.49 7.69 -19.69
C ASN A 158 10.53 8.59 -19.03
N ASN A 159 11.56 7.97 -18.44
CA ASN A 159 12.62 8.67 -17.72
C ASN A 159 13.98 8.05 -18.04
N SER A 160 14.99 8.84 -18.35
CA SER A 160 16.32 8.35 -18.75
C SER A 160 17.43 8.81 -17.80
N ALA A 161 17.08 9.33 -16.62
CA ALA A 161 18.01 9.91 -15.66
C ALA A 161 17.62 9.51 -14.23
N PRO A 162 18.53 9.61 -13.25
CA PRO A 162 18.17 9.40 -11.84
C PRO A 162 17.00 10.30 -11.43
N ARG A 163 16.06 9.75 -10.66
CA ARG A 163 14.97 10.54 -10.06
C ARG A 163 15.57 11.65 -9.18
N PRO A 164 15.14 12.92 -9.32
CA PRO A 164 15.73 14.02 -8.53
C PRO A 164 15.61 13.83 -7.01
N GLU A 165 14.54 13.19 -6.53
CA GLU A 165 14.31 12.93 -5.10
C GLU A 165 15.10 11.75 -4.53
N SER A 166 15.65 10.90 -5.38
CA SER A 166 16.41 9.69 -5.03
C SER A 166 17.68 9.57 -5.89
N TYR A 167 18.31 10.72 -6.19
CA TYR A 167 19.33 10.80 -7.25
C TYR A 167 20.51 9.88 -6.98
N ILE A 168 21.03 9.87 -5.74
CA ILE A 168 22.22 9.08 -5.40
C ILE A 168 21.89 7.59 -5.35
N GLU A 169 20.70 7.22 -4.87
CA GLU A 169 20.21 5.85 -4.81
C GLU A 169 20.04 5.27 -6.22
N ASP A 170 19.37 6.00 -7.11
CA ASP A 170 19.19 5.60 -8.52
C ASP A 170 20.54 5.53 -9.25
N TYR A 171 21.39 6.54 -9.08
CA TYR A 171 22.71 6.57 -9.72
C TYR A 171 23.57 5.39 -9.25
N LEU A 172 23.60 5.08 -7.95
CA LEU A 172 24.35 3.94 -7.42
C LEU A 172 23.70 2.61 -7.86
N THR A 173 22.38 2.53 -7.98
CA THR A 173 21.71 1.35 -8.54
C THR A 173 22.19 1.07 -9.96
N VAL A 174 22.26 2.09 -10.83
CA VAL A 174 22.68 1.94 -12.23
C VAL A 174 24.20 1.81 -12.41
N HIS A 175 24.99 2.53 -11.61
CA HIS A 175 26.43 2.70 -11.80
C HIS A 175 27.29 2.12 -10.67
N ASP A 176 26.75 1.22 -9.83
CA ASP A 176 27.52 0.56 -8.78
C ASP A 176 28.87 0.00 -9.31
N PRO A 177 30.02 0.57 -8.87
CA PRO A 177 31.33 0.15 -9.34
C PRO A 177 31.76 -1.21 -8.78
N THR A 178 31.04 -1.76 -7.80
CA THR A 178 31.31 -3.08 -7.22
C THR A 178 30.76 -4.22 -8.07
N LEU A 179 29.84 -3.93 -9.00
CA LEU A 179 29.26 -4.92 -9.89
C LEU A 179 30.14 -5.14 -11.11
N SER A 180 30.43 -6.42 -11.41
CA SER A 180 31.29 -6.82 -12.53
C SER A 180 30.65 -6.66 -13.91
N THR A 181 29.36 -6.34 -13.96
CA THR A 181 28.57 -6.19 -15.18
C THR A 181 28.06 -4.74 -15.31
N PRO A 182 28.87 -3.82 -15.85
CA PRO A 182 28.41 -2.45 -16.12
C PRO A 182 27.30 -2.45 -17.17
N LEU A 183 26.32 -1.56 -16.99
CA LEU A 183 25.25 -1.36 -17.96
C LEU A 183 25.73 -0.44 -19.09
N THR A 184 25.27 -0.72 -20.32
CA THR A 184 25.37 0.25 -21.42
C THR A 184 24.49 1.47 -21.17
N ASP A 185 24.74 2.60 -21.84
CA ASP A 185 23.94 3.82 -21.69
C ASP A 185 22.44 3.58 -21.95
N SER A 186 22.10 2.71 -22.92
CA SER A 186 20.71 2.34 -23.19
C SER A 186 20.11 1.54 -22.03
N GLN A 187 20.83 0.56 -21.49
CA GLN A 187 20.36 -0.24 -20.35
C GLN A 187 20.25 0.62 -19.08
N ALA A 188 21.14 1.58 -18.89
CA ALA A 188 21.09 2.56 -17.82
C ALA A 188 19.83 3.43 -17.92
N ALA A 189 19.57 4.01 -19.11
CA ALA A 189 18.36 4.78 -19.38
C ALA A 189 17.08 3.96 -19.16
N ASP A 190 17.05 2.70 -19.61
CA ASP A 190 15.92 1.81 -19.39
C ASP A 190 15.70 1.53 -17.90
N LEU A 191 16.76 1.27 -17.13
CA LEU A 191 16.65 1.03 -15.69
C LEU A 191 16.15 2.27 -14.93
N TYR A 192 16.54 3.49 -15.32
CA TYR A 192 15.96 4.72 -14.76
C TYR A 192 14.45 4.84 -15.03
N SER A 193 13.98 4.37 -16.19
CA SER A 193 12.55 4.30 -16.48
C SER A 193 11.84 3.26 -15.61
N GLU A 194 12.47 2.10 -15.34
CA GLU A 194 11.90 1.09 -14.44
C GLU A 194 11.81 1.59 -13.00
N LEU A 195 12.84 2.28 -12.49
CA LEU A 195 12.85 2.88 -11.16
C LEU A 195 11.73 3.93 -11.02
N ALA A 196 11.63 4.87 -11.97
CA ALA A 196 10.55 5.86 -11.99
C ALA A 196 9.15 5.23 -12.16
N SER A 197 9.03 4.16 -12.94
CA SER A 197 7.78 3.40 -13.05
C SER A 197 7.44 2.67 -11.75
N GLY A 198 8.45 2.18 -11.02
CA GLY A 198 8.30 1.61 -9.68
C GLY A 198 7.64 2.61 -8.73
N ALA A 199 8.11 3.86 -8.73
CA ALA A 199 7.50 4.94 -7.95
C ALA A 199 6.06 5.28 -8.39
N GLU A 200 5.77 5.21 -9.70
CA GLU A 200 4.40 5.40 -10.23
C GLU A 200 3.43 4.32 -9.73
N THR A 201 3.92 3.12 -9.42
CA THR A 201 3.07 2.04 -8.88
C THR A 201 2.61 2.32 -7.44
N GLY A 202 3.31 3.20 -6.72
CA GLY A 202 3.20 3.37 -5.27
C GLY A 202 3.81 2.22 -4.46
N TRP A 203 4.44 1.23 -5.10
CA TRP A 203 5.10 0.07 -4.49
C TRP A 203 6.62 0.07 -4.76
N ASP A 204 7.28 1.23 -4.62
CA ASP A 204 8.71 1.45 -4.76
C ASP A 204 9.49 1.02 -3.50
N TYR A 205 10.13 -0.13 -3.43
CA TYR A 205 10.16 -1.20 -4.42
C TYR A 205 9.65 -2.50 -3.83
N SER A 206 9.33 -3.44 -4.72
CA SER A 206 8.78 -4.74 -4.41
C SER A 206 9.33 -5.78 -5.38
N SER A 207 9.61 -6.98 -4.88
CA SER A 207 9.91 -8.17 -5.68
C SER A 207 8.83 -8.45 -6.73
N ARG A 208 7.59 -8.01 -6.49
CA ARG A 208 6.45 -8.06 -7.41
C ARG A 208 6.81 -7.65 -8.84
N PHE A 209 7.69 -6.65 -9.01
CA PHE A 209 8.07 -6.09 -10.31
C PHE A 209 9.49 -6.46 -10.74
N GLU A 210 10.19 -7.30 -9.98
CA GLU A 210 11.52 -7.79 -10.34
C GLU A 210 11.39 -8.97 -11.32
N MET A 211 12.22 -8.98 -12.35
CA MET A 211 12.35 -10.13 -13.26
C MET A 211 12.95 -11.34 -12.55
N VAL A 212 13.86 -11.10 -11.59
CA VAL A 212 14.47 -12.13 -10.74
C VAL A 212 14.60 -11.56 -9.32
N PRO A 213 13.69 -11.91 -8.39
CA PRO A 213 13.75 -11.39 -7.03
C PRO A 213 15.06 -11.73 -6.31
N GLN A 214 15.75 -10.73 -5.77
CA GLN A 214 17.02 -10.88 -5.05
C GLN A 214 17.14 -9.91 -3.87
N LEU A 215 18.06 -10.19 -2.93
CA LEU A 215 18.35 -9.30 -1.81
C LEU A 215 19.12 -8.05 -2.26
N GLY A 216 18.61 -6.86 -1.91
CA GLY A 216 19.34 -5.59 -2.04
C GLY A 216 19.67 -5.19 -3.48
N ASN A 217 20.75 -4.43 -3.68
CA ASN A 217 21.31 -4.04 -4.98
C ASN A 217 22.38 -5.08 -5.35
N PRO A 218 22.11 -6.01 -6.30
CA PRO A 218 21.57 -5.69 -7.62
C PRO A 218 20.13 -6.11 -7.91
N GLY A 219 19.32 -6.53 -6.93
CA GLY A 219 17.90 -6.89 -7.14
C GLY A 219 17.12 -5.83 -7.92
N LEU A 220 17.26 -4.55 -7.55
CA LEU A 220 16.62 -3.43 -8.26
C LEU A 220 17.06 -3.28 -9.72
N ARG A 221 18.25 -3.77 -10.12
CA ARG A 221 18.66 -3.81 -11.54
C ARG A 221 17.83 -4.78 -12.37
N THR A 222 17.07 -5.66 -11.73
CA THR A 222 16.19 -6.63 -12.38
C THR A 222 14.75 -6.13 -12.50
N LEU A 223 14.45 -4.91 -12.03
CA LEU A 223 13.12 -4.33 -12.19
C LEU A 223 12.67 -4.37 -13.66
N ASN A 224 11.40 -4.68 -13.84
CA ASN A 224 10.76 -4.88 -15.13
C ASN A 224 9.29 -4.40 -15.06
N VAL A 225 9.05 -3.32 -14.32
CA VAL A 225 7.74 -2.74 -14.02
C VAL A 225 6.94 -2.49 -15.30
N ARG A 226 7.59 -1.88 -16.31
CA ARG A 226 6.93 -1.54 -17.58
C ARG A 226 6.46 -2.76 -18.37
N ASN A 227 6.95 -3.96 -18.06
CA ASN A 227 6.49 -5.20 -18.68
C ASN A 227 5.52 -6.00 -17.82
N HIS A 228 4.84 -5.36 -16.86
CA HIS A 228 3.72 -5.96 -16.13
C HIS A 228 2.41 -5.27 -16.48
N ILE A 229 1.33 -6.06 -16.50
CA ILE A 229 -0.06 -5.60 -16.43
C ILE A 229 -0.50 -5.80 -14.98
N PRO A 230 -0.47 -4.74 -14.15
CA PRO A 230 -0.74 -4.85 -12.74
C PRO A 230 -2.25 -5.06 -12.49
N VAL A 231 -2.60 -6.05 -11.68
CA VAL A 231 -4.01 -6.37 -11.39
C VAL A 231 -4.69 -5.27 -10.58
N ASP A 232 -3.96 -4.61 -9.68
CA ASP A 232 -4.42 -3.47 -8.90
C ASP A 232 -4.79 -2.26 -9.76
N LEU A 233 -3.88 -1.79 -10.63
CA LEU A 233 -4.13 -0.66 -11.53
C LEU A 233 -5.39 -0.86 -12.37
N ASN A 234 -5.50 -2.01 -13.01
CA ASN A 234 -6.64 -2.31 -13.87
C ASN A 234 -7.94 -2.46 -13.06
N SER A 235 -7.88 -2.97 -11.83
CA SER A 235 -9.04 -3.05 -10.94
C SER A 235 -9.53 -1.67 -10.50
N ILE A 236 -8.61 -0.76 -10.20
CA ILE A 236 -8.91 0.65 -9.88
C ILE A 236 -9.56 1.31 -11.10
N LEU A 237 -8.96 1.23 -12.28
CA LEU A 237 -9.51 1.84 -13.50
C LEU A 237 -10.89 1.26 -13.87
N TYR A 238 -11.09 -0.05 -13.72
CA TYR A 238 -12.40 -0.68 -13.86
C TYR A 238 -13.45 0.02 -12.98
N LYS A 239 -13.15 0.14 -11.68
CA LYS A 239 -14.08 0.73 -10.73
C LYS A 239 -14.27 2.21 -10.96
N ALA A 240 -13.23 2.95 -11.33
CA ALA A 240 -13.33 4.36 -11.70
C ALA A 240 -14.36 4.56 -12.82
N HIS A 241 -14.33 3.74 -13.87
CA HIS A 241 -15.36 3.78 -14.92
C HIS A 241 -16.76 3.44 -14.43
N VAL A 242 -16.91 2.41 -13.57
CA VAL A 242 -18.21 2.08 -12.96
C VAL A 242 -18.76 3.22 -12.10
N LEU A 243 -17.90 3.84 -11.28
CA LEU A 243 -18.27 4.95 -10.42
C LEU A 243 -18.61 6.20 -11.22
N LEU A 244 -17.84 6.52 -12.26
CA LEU A 244 -18.13 7.66 -13.13
C LEU A 244 -19.46 7.47 -13.88
N ALA A 245 -19.76 6.25 -14.34
CA ALA A 245 -21.07 5.93 -14.90
C ALA A 245 -22.20 6.18 -13.91
N ASN A 246 -22.02 5.81 -12.64
CA ASN A 246 -22.99 6.05 -11.58
C ASN A 246 -23.16 7.54 -11.26
N LEU A 247 -22.06 8.31 -11.23
CA LEU A 247 -22.08 9.75 -11.01
C LEU A 247 -22.79 10.50 -12.14
N TYR A 248 -22.67 10.05 -13.39
CA TYR A 248 -23.51 10.54 -14.47
C TYR A 248 -24.98 10.16 -14.28
N GLY A 249 -25.26 8.92 -13.88
CA GLY A 249 -26.61 8.43 -13.65
C GLY A 249 -27.55 8.71 -14.84
N SER A 250 -28.76 9.19 -14.56
CA SER A 250 -29.72 9.56 -15.62
C SER A 250 -29.45 10.94 -16.25
N SER A 251 -28.47 11.71 -15.75
CA SER A 251 -28.17 13.04 -16.30
C SER A 251 -27.46 12.99 -17.65
N ASN A 252 -26.70 11.92 -17.90
CA ASN A 252 -26.06 11.65 -19.19
C ASN A 252 -25.95 10.14 -19.49
N PRO A 253 -27.07 9.48 -19.89
CA PRO A 253 -27.08 8.04 -20.16
C PRO A 253 -26.06 7.56 -21.21
N PRO A 254 -25.79 8.30 -22.31
CA PRO A 254 -24.75 7.91 -23.27
C PRO A 254 -23.34 7.83 -22.65
N ALA A 255 -22.96 8.80 -21.82
CA ALA A 255 -21.66 8.78 -21.14
C ALA A 255 -21.56 7.61 -20.16
N ALA A 256 -22.61 7.40 -19.35
CA ALA A 256 -22.68 6.26 -18.44
C ALA A 256 -22.54 4.92 -19.18
N ALA A 257 -23.26 4.73 -20.30
CA ALA A 257 -23.16 3.52 -21.10
C ALA A 257 -21.75 3.30 -21.67
N THR A 258 -21.08 4.37 -22.11
CA THR A 258 -19.71 4.31 -22.63
C THR A 258 -18.74 3.82 -21.56
N HIS A 259 -18.78 4.39 -20.35
CA HIS A 259 -17.91 3.94 -19.27
C HIS A 259 -18.20 2.51 -18.83
N LEU A 260 -19.47 2.09 -18.77
CA LEU A 260 -19.81 0.70 -18.47
C LEU A 260 -19.28 -0.27 -19.53
N GLN A 261 -19.27 0.13 -20.81
CA GLN A 261 -18.65 -0.67 -21.88
C GLN A 261 -17.14 -0.79 -21.70
N VAL A 262 -16.44 0.31 -21.39
CA VAL A 262 -15.00 0.29 -21.11
C VAL A 262 -14.69 -0.58 -19.90
N ALA A 263 -15.45 -0.40 -18.81
CA ALA A 263 -15.33 -1.23 -17.61
C ALA A 263 -15.53 -2.72 -17.92
N ALA A 264 -16.52 -3.08 -18.75
CA ALA A 264 -16.73 -4.48 -19.15
C ALA A 264 -15.51 -5.05 -19.89
N GLY A 265 -14.85 -4.26 -20.75
CA GLY A 265 -13.61 -4.64 -21.44
C GLY A 265 -12.44 -4.87 -20.46
N ILE A 266 -12.23 -3.96 -19.51
CA ILE A 266 -11.20 -4.08 -18.48
C ILE A 266 -11.45 -5.32 -17.61
N ARG A 267 -12.70 -5.53 -17.15
CA ARG A 267 -13.09 -6.69 -16.36
C ARG A 267 -12.79 -8.00 -17.09
N ALA A 268 -13.11 -8.07 -18.38
CA ALA A 268 -12.82 -9.26 -19.19
C ALA A 268 -11.30 -9.51 -19.28
N GLY A 269 -10.51 -8.47 -19.51
CA GLY A 269 -9.05 -8.57 -19.54
C GLY A 269 -8.44 -9.00 -18.20
N ILE A 270 -8.93 -8.49 -17.08
CA ILE A 270 -8.53 -8.91 -15.73
C ILE A 270 -8.79 -10.42 -15.54
N LEU A 271 -10.03 -10.88 -15.78
CA LEU A 271 -10.41 -12.28 -15.58
C LEU A 271 -9.68 -13.25 -16.52
N ASP A 272 -9.25 -12.80 -17.69
CA ASP A 272 -8.50 -13.65 -18.62
C ASP A 272 -7.00 -13.68 -18.28
N LEU A 273 -6.38 -12.50 -18.21
CA LEU A 273 -4.93 -12.37 -18.09
C LEU A 273 -4.42 -12.64 -16.68
N THR A 274 -5.17 -12.25 -15.64
CA THR A 274 -4.65 -12.19 -14.26
C THR A 274 -5.23 -13.25 -13.32
N TRP A 275 -6.40 -13.84 -13.62
CA TRP A 275 -7.04 -14.85 -12.76
C TRP A 275 -6.53 -16.26 -13.02
N ASP A 276 -6.05 -16.95 -11.99
CA ASP A 276 -5.79 -18.39 -12.04
C ASP A 276 -6.85 -19.15 -11.24
N SER A 277 -7.82 -19.75 -11.95
CA SER A 277 -8.92 -20.49 -11.34
C SER A 277 -8.49 -21.74 -10.58
N SER A 278 -7.34 -22.33 -10.92
CA SER A 278 -6.81 -23.50 -10.22
C SER A 278 -6.23 -23.16 -8.84
N LYS A 279 -5.75 -21.92 -8.70
CA LYS A 279 -5.15 -21.38 -7.47
C LYS A 279 -6.10 -20.50 -6.67
N LEU A 280 -7.28 -20.20 -7.24
CA LEU A 280 -8.24 -19.24 -6.72
C LEU A 280 -7.55 -17.93 -6.32
N ALA A 281 -6.74 -17.36 -7.22
CA ALA A 281 -6.04 -16.11 -6.96
C ALA A 281 -5.74 -15.33 -8.23
N PHE A 282 -5.62 -14.02 -8.08
CA PHE A 282 -5.12 -13.14 -9.12
C PHE A 282 -3.61 -12.90 -8.98
N TYR A 283 -2.94 -12.78 -10.12
CA TYR A 283 -1.53 -12.44 -10.29
C TYR A 283 -1.38 -11.43 -11.42
N ASP A 284 -0.39 -10.54 -11.35
CA ASP A 284 -0.09 -9.64 -12.47
C ASP A 284 0.25 -10.45 -13.73
N PHE A 285 -0.06 -9.93 -14.91
CA PHE A 285 0.37 -10.57 -16.16
C PHE A 285 1.69 -9.98 -16.63
N ASN A 286 2.71 -10.82 -16.82
CA ASN A 286 4.04 -10.39 -17.25
C ASN A 286 4.16 -10.52 -18.77
N LEU A 287 4.44 -9.40 -19.44
CA LEU A 287 4.56 -9.27 -20.89
C LEU A 287 5.85 -9.89 -21.44
N THR A 288 6.92 -9.94 -20.63
CA THR A 288 8.20 -10.55 -21.03
C THR A 288 8.08 -12.08 -21.09
N SER A 289 7.52 -12.71 -20.05
CA SER A 289 7.29 -14.15 -20.02
C SER A 289 6.01 -14.58 -20.74
N ASN A 290 5.15 -13.62 -21.08
CA ASN A 290 3.82 -13.86 -21.64
C ASN A 290 3.00 -14.84 -20.79
N SER A 291 3.02 -14.62 -19.47
CA SER A 291 2.35 -15.47 -18.48
C SER A 291 2.06 -14.70 -17.18
N ARG A 292 1.14 -15.22 -16.37
CA ARG A 292 0.90 -14.74 -15.00
C ARG A 292 2.17 -14.82 -14.16
N ASN A 293 2.39 -13.79 -13.34
CA ASN A 293 3.49 -13.71 -12.39
C ASN A 293 3.40 -14.85 -11.34
N SER A 294 4.54 -15.27 -10.81
CA SER A 294 4.63 -16.28 -9.77
C SER A 294 4.57 -15.73 -8.35
N ILE A 295 4.67 -14.41 -8.16
CA ILE A 295 4.67 -13.81 -6.82
C ILE A 295 3.22 -13.53 -6.39
N PHE A 296 2.80 -14.15 -5.29
CA PHE A 296 1.53 -13.84 -4.65
C PHE A 296 1.67 -12.59 -3.77
N THR A 297 0.78 -11.61 -3.97
CA THR A 297 0.83 -10.32 -3.28
C THR A 297 -0.56 -9.90 -2.78
N ALA A 298 -0.59 -8.90 -1.91
CA ALA A 298 -1.83 -8.25 -1.48
C ALA A 298 -2.66 -7.66 -2.64
N ALA A 299 -2.06 -7.46 -3.83
CA ALA A 299 -2.77 -6.99 -5.03
C ALA A 299 -3.88 -7.96 -5.47
N THR A 300 -3.79 -9.24 -5.07
CA THR A 300 -4.79 -10.26 -5.41
C THR A 300 -6.20 -9.87 -4.98
N PHE A 301 -6.36 -9.06 -3.93
CA PHE A 301 -7.64 -8.64 -3.35
C PHE A 301 -8.26 -7.40 -4.01
N TYR A 302 -7.51 -6.67 -4.84
CA TYR A 302 -7.99 -5.46 -5.50
C TYR A 302 -9.20 -5.71 -6.43
N PRO A 303 -9.25 -6.79 -7.24
CA PRO A 303 -10.43 -7.09 -8.05
C PRO A 303 -11.71 -7.20 -7.22
N VAL A 304 -11.70 -7.98 -6.14
CA VAL A 304 -12.89 -8.21 -5.30
C VAL A 304 -13.29 -6.95 -4.55
N TRP A 305 -12.33 -6.18 -4.02
CA TRP A 305 -12.58 -4.85 -3.46
C TRP A 305 -13.28 -3.91 -4.46
N ASN A 306 -12.90 -4.00 -5.74
CA ASN A 306 -13.48 -3.22 -6.82
C ASN A 306 -14.75 -3.85 -7.43
N GLY A 307 -15.27 -4.96 -6.89
CA GLY A 307 -16.51 -5.61 -7.34
C GLY A 307 -16.34 -6.64 -8.47
N ILE A 308 -15.11 -7.06 -8.76
CA ILE A 308 -14.82 -8.14 -9.70
C ILE A 308 -14.62 -9.44 -8.90
N VAL A 309 -15.68 -10.23 -8.78
CA VAL A 309 -15.62 -11.57 -8.17
C VAL A 309 -15.68 -12.62 -9.29
N PRO A 310 -14.68 -13.51 -9.42
CA PRO A 310 -14.72 -14.63 -10.37
C PRO A 310 -15.86 -15.60 -10.10
N ASP A 311 -16.39 -16.21 -11.15
CA ASP A 311 -17.51 -17.16 -11.03
C ASP A 311 -17.12 -18.40 -10.21
N GLU A 312 -15.86 -18.84 -10.27
CA GLU A 312 -15.37 -19.96 -9.45
C GLU A 312 -15.39 -19.63 -7.96
N VAL A 313 -15.10 -18.38 -7.57
CA VAL A 313 -15.21 -17.91 -6.18
C VAL A 313 -16.67 -17.90 -5.73
N LEU A 314 -17.58 -17.52 -6.63
CA LEU A 314 -19.03 -17.49 -6.35
C LEU A 314 -19.69 -18.88 -6.33
N SER A 315 -19.04 -19.88 -6.92
CA SER A 315 -19.63 -21.21 -7.12
C SER A 315 -19.86 -22.00 -5.83
N SER A 316 -19.10 -21.72 -4.77
CA SER A 316 -19.24 -22.41 -3.48
C SER A 316 -18.62 -21.63 -2.33
N GLN A 317 -19.11 -21.90 -1.11
CA GLN A 317 -18.52 -21.39 0.13
C GLN A 317 -17.04 -21.80 0.27
N ALA A 318 -16.68 -23.02 -0.17
CA ALA A 318 -15.32 -23.53 -0.10
C ALA A 318 -14.37 -22.72 -1.01
N ASN A 319 -14.78 -22.39 -2.23
CA ASN A 319 -13.97 -21.57 -3.13
C ASN A 319 -13.90 -20.11 -2.67
N ALA A 320 -15.01 -19.57 -2.16
CA ALA A 320 -15.04 -18.24 -1.56
C ALA A 320 -14.03 -18.11 -0.41
N PHE A 321 -14.00 -19.11 0.49
CA PHE A 321 -12.99 -19.18 1.54
C PHE A 321 -11.59 -19.43 0.98
N GLY A 322 -11.42 -20.33 0.00
CA GLY A 322 -10.12 -20.65 -0.61
C GLY A 322 -9.40 -19.42 -1.18
N TYR A 323 -10.13 -18.48 -1.77
CA TYR A 323 -9.58 -17.20 -2.23
C TYR A 323 -9.02 -16.34 -1.08
N PHE A 324 -9.61 -16.42 0.12
CA PHE A 324 -9.16 -15.70 1.32
C PHE A 324 -8.36 -16.57 2.31
N ALA A 325 -8.04 -17.82 1.98
CA ALA A 325 -7.41 -18.76 2.90
C ALA A 325 -6.04 -18.26 3.41
N ALA A 326 -5.30 -17.53 2.57
CA ALA A 326 -4.05 -16.88 2.96
C ALA A 326 -4.24 -15.87 4.12
N VAL A 327 -5.40 -15.18 4.18
CA VAL A 327 -5.72 -14.25 5.28
C VAL A 327 -5.88 -15.02 6.58
N ASN A 328 -6.65 -16.10 6.55
CA ASN A 328 -6.81 -17.00 7.70
C ASN A 328 -5.44 -17.54 8.16
N MET A 329 -4.61 -17.97 7.22
CA MET A 329 -3.27 -18.45 7.52
C MET A 329 -2.42 -17.39 8.23
N VAL A 330 -2.41 -16.15 7.73
CA VAL A 330 -1.65 -15.07 8.37
C VAL A 330 -2.15 -14.79 9.79
N MET A 331 -3.48 -14.73 10.00
CA MET A 331 -4.05 -14.42 11.32
C MET A 331 -3.70 -15.46 12.39
N ASN A 332 -3.57 -16.73 11.99
CA ASN A 332 -3.18 -17.84 12.86
C ASN A 332 -1.65 -17.98 13.01
N ARG A 333 -0.88 -17.70 11.95
CA ARG A 333 0.57 -17.95 11.93
C ARG A 333 1.42 -16.81 12.51
N TYR A 334 1.08 -15.56 12.21
CA TYR A 334 1.95 -14.42 12.54
C TYR A 334 1.32 -13.51 13.57
N ASN A 335 2.13 -12.78 14.35
CA ASN A 335 1.59 -11.87 15.37
C ASN A 335 1.07 -10.56 14.80
N GLY A 336 1.59 -10.07 13.68
CA GLY A 336 1.14 -8.84 13.01
C GLY A 336 0.02 -9.08 12.00
N THR A 337 -0.17 -8.16 11.06
CA THR A 337 -1.23 -8.21 10.04
C THR A 337 -0.72 -8.68 8.67
N PHE A 338 -1.58 -8.73 7.65
CA PHE A 338 -1.27 -9.27 6.33
C PHE A 338 -0.11 -8.53 5.62
N PRO A 339 0.98 -9.23 5.25
CA PRO A 339 2.14 -8.62 4.60
C PRO A 339 1.87 -8.32 3.11
N VAL A 340 2.74 -7.52 2.49
CA VAL A 340 2.63 -7.18 1.06
C VAL A 340 2.83 -8.40 0.16
N THR A 341 3.86 -9.20 0.48
CA THR A 341 4.21 -10.46 -0.18
C THR A 341 4.62 -11.48 0.89
N PHE A 342 4.95 -12.71 0.48
CA PHE A 342 5.62 -13.70 1.35
C PHE A 342 7.12 -13.83 1.05
N VAL A 343 7.68 -12.92 0.25
CA VAL A 343 9.10 -12.89 -0.11
C VAL A 343 9.85 -12.10 0.97
N ASP A 344 10.62 -12.78 1.82
CA ASP A 344 11.24 -12.19 3.03
C ASP A 344 12.74 -11.87 2.91
N TYR A 345 13.31 -12.14 1.74
CA TYR A 345 14.75 -12.04 1.50
C TYR A 345 15.15 -10.86 0.61
N THR A 346 14.24 -9.99 0.17
CA THR A 346 14.59 -8.87 -0.74
C THR A 346 15.10 -7.64 0.02
N GLY A 347 14.62 -7.42 1.25
CA GLY A 347 14.89 -6.21 2.03
C GLY A 347 14.16 -4.96 1.51
N LEU A 348 13.27 -5.13 0.53
CA LEU A 348 12.49 -4.04 -0.06
C LEU A 348 11.28 -3.69 0.82
N GLN A 349 10.82 -2.44 0.74
CA GLN A 349 9.78 -1.96 1.65
C GLN A 349 8.37 -2.47 1.32
N TRP A 350 8.10 -2.82 0.06
CA TRP A 350 6.85 -3.43 -0.39
C TRP A 350 6.98 -4.95 -0.56
N ASP A 351 7.64 -5.59 0.41
CA ASP A 351 7.78 -7.04 0.55
C ASP A 351 7.63 -7.47 2.02
N SER A 352 7.56 -8.78 2.27
CA SER A 352 7.64 -9.32 3.63
C SER A 352 8.92 -8.82 4.34
N PRO A 353 8.88 -8.47 5.64
CA PRO A 353 7.77 -8.64 6.57
C PRO A 353 6.82 -7.42 6.66
N ASN A 354 6.87 -6.49 5.70
CA ASN A 354 6.11 -5.25 5.82
C ASN A 354 4.63 -5.46 5.52
N ALA A 355 3.80 -4.81 6.32
CA ALA A 355 2.37 -4.70 6.16
C ALA A 355 1.98 -3.22 6.08
N TRP A 356 1.26 -2.85 5.03
CA TRP A 356 0.89 -1.47 4.75
C TRP A 356 -0.60 -1.25 5.03
N PRO A 357 -0.98 -0.14 5.69
CA PRO A 357 -2.38 0.17 6.03
C PRO A 357 -3.36 0.11 4.86
N PRO A 358 -3.06 0.65 3.65
CA PRO A 358 -3.98 0.56 2.52
C PRO A 358 -4.36 -0.88 2.15
N HIS A 359 -3.41 -1.83 2.21
CA HIS A 359 -3.71 -3.24 1.93
C HIS A 359 -4.65 -3.85 2.97
N GLN A 360 -4.55 -3.44 4.24
CA GLN A 360 -5.43 -3.96 5.28
C GLN A 360 -6.87 -3.52 5.04
N TYR A 361 -7.07 -2.25 4.70
CA TYR A 361 -8.37 -1.71 4.27
C TYR A 361 -8.94 -2.48 3.07
N ILE A 362 -8.13 -2.70 2.04
CA ILE A 362 -8.54 -3.38 0.80
C ILE A 362 -8.96 -4.82 1.07
N ILE A 363 -8.19 -5.57 1.88
CA ILE A 363 -8.52 -6.97 2.20
C ILE A 363 -9.83 -7.06 2.98
N ILE A 364 -10.00 -6.22 4.01
CA ILE A 364 -11.22 -6.19 4.82
C ILE A 364 -12.44 -5.81 3.95
N SER A 365 -12.28 -4.81 3.07
CA SER A 365 -13.33 -4.40 2.14
C SER A 365 -13.65 -5.47 1.09
N ALA A 366 -12.65 -6.22 0.62
CA ALA A 366 -12.85 -7.35 -0.27
C ALA A 366 -13.60 -8.51 0.40
N LEU A 367 -13.31 -8.80 1.67
CA LEU A 367 -14.08 -9.77 2.46
C LEU A 367 -15.55 -9.34 2.61
N GLU A 368 -15.79 -8.04 2.77
CA GLU A 368 -17.14 -7.47 2.89
C GLU A 368 -17.93 -7.51 1.58
N ALA A 369 -17.23 -7.40 0.44
CA ALA A 369 -17.84 -7.46 -0.89
C ALA A 369 -18.41 -8.86 -1.26
N LEU A 370 -18.06 -9.92 -0.52
CA LEU A 370 -18.57 -11.26 -0.79
C LEU A 370 -20.06 -11.41 -0.44
N PRO A 371 -20.86 -12.12 -1.27
CA PRO A 371 -22.25 -12.44 -0.94
C PRO A 371 -22.41 -13.20 0.37
N SER A 372 -23.36 -12.78 1.20
CA SER A 372 -23.57 -13.35 2.55
C SER A 372 -23.90 -14.86 2.56
N ASN A 373 -24.52 -15.38 1.50
CA ASN A 373 -24.79 -16.81 1.36
C ASN A 373 -23.50 -17.65 1.25
N LEU A 374 -22.37 -17.04 0.88
CA LEU A 374 -21.06 -17.70 0.77
C LEU A 374 -20.21 -17.60 2.04
N THR A 375 -20.62 -16.76 3.00
CA THR A 375 -19.75 -16.34 4.11
C THR A 375 -20.23 -16.74 5.50
N THR A 376 -21.42 -17.34 5.62
CA THR A 376 -22.11 -17.59 6.90
C THR A 376 -21.66 -18.84 7.66
N ASN A 377 -20.95 -19.76 7.03
CA ASN A 377 -20.39 -20.92 7.74
C ASN A 377 -19.34 -20.49 8.75
N ALA A 378 -19.11 -21.35 9.75
CA ALA A 378 -17.99 -21.19 10.67
C ALA A 378 -16.65 -21.14 9.93
N LEU A 379 -15.68 -20.41 10.49
CA LEU A 379 -14.31 -20.34 9.99
C LEU A 379 -13.71 -21.75 9.85
N PRO A 380 -13.29 -22.18 8.65
CA PRO A 380 -12.67 -23.48 8.47
C PRO A 380 -11.41 -23.65 9.31
N THR A 381 -11.30 -24.81 9.97
CA THR A 381 -10.14 -25.20 10.77
C THR A 381 -9.41 -26.38 10.12
N PRO A 382 -8.07 -26.45 10.20
CA PRO A 382 -7.32 -27.56 9.63
C PRO A 382 -7.59 -28.89 10.36
N GLY A 383 -7.30 -30.00 9.70
CA GLY A 383 -7.41 -31.34 10.28
C GLY A 383 -6.35 -31.62 11.35
N SER A 384 -6.46 -32.78 12.01
CA SER A 384 -5.45 -33.21 12.99
C SER A 384 -4.07 -33.36 12.35
N GLY A 385 -3.06 -32.67 12.89
CA GLY A 385 -1.69 -32.72 12.39
C GLY A 385 -1.40 -31.76 11.21
N GLN A 386 -2.35 -30.89 10.87
CA GLN A 386 -2.25 -29.89 9.81
C GLN A 386 -2.20 -28.47 10.40
N SER A 387 -1.75 -27.50 9.61
CA SER A 387 -1.85 -26.07 9.91
C SER A 387 -2.85 -25.39 8.97
N THR A 388 -3.13 -24.12 9.22
CA THR A 388 -3.95 -23.29 8.32
C THR A 388 -3.35 -23.14 6.92
N TYR A 389 -2.06 -23.43 6.71
CA TYR A 389 -1.47 -23.53 5.37
C TYR A 389 -2.14 -24.64 4.55
N ASP A 390 -2.52 -25.77 5.17
CA ASP A 390 -3.19 -26.88 4.48
C ASP A 390 -4.58 -26.51 3.93
N LEU A 391 -5.14 -25.39 4.38
CA LEU A 391 -6.41 -24.84 3.87
C LEU A 391 -6.21 -23.91 2.66
N VAL A 392 -4.97 -23.48 2.39
CA VAL A 392 -4.63 -22.61 1.27
C VAL A 392 -4.65 -23.41 -0.03
N PRO A 393 -5.32 -22.94 -1.11
CA PRO A 393 -5.32 -23.64 -2.38
C PRO A 393 -3.92 -23.94 -2.89
N ALA A 394 -3.73 -25.13 -3.46
CA ALA A 394 -2.43 -25.61 -3.90
C ALA A 394 -1.78 -24.63 -4.89
N GLY A 395 -0.55 -24.20 -4.60
CA GLY A 395 0.19 -23.28 -5.44
C GLY A 395 -0.27 -21.81 -5.38
N GLN A 396 -1.24 -21.45 -4.55
CA GLN A 396 -1.71 -20.07 -4.40
C GLN A 396 -0.57 -19.13 -3.98
N LEU A 397 0.20 -19.51 -2.96
CA LEU A 397 1.33 -18.69 -2.50
C LEU A 397 2.59 -18.86 -3.36
N ASN A 398 2.67 -19.94 -4.16
CA ASN A 398 3.91 -20.43 -4.79
C ASN A 398 5.09 -20.63 -3.81
N PHE A 399 4.79 -20.79 -2.52
CA PHE A 399 5.72 -21.20 -1.46
C PHE A 399 5.21 -22.48 -0.82
N THR A 400 6.10 -23.43 -0.55
CA THR A 400 5.85 -24.51 0.41
C THR A 400 5.78 -23.92 1.82
N GLU A 401 5.09 -24.60 2.73
CA GLU A 401 4.97 -24.12 4.12
C GLU A 401 6.35 -23.87 4.77
N ALA A 402 7.32 -24.73 4.49
CA ALA A 402 8.69 -24.63 5.02
C ALA A 402 9.47 -23.42 4.49
N GLN A 403 9.04 -22.83 3.37
CA GLN A 403 9.66 -21.62 2.80
C GLN A 403 9.00 -20.33 3.32
N LEU A 404 7.86 -20.43 4.01
CA LEU A 404 7.27 -19.27 4.67
C LEU A 404 8.09 -18.92 5.92
N PRO A 405 8.26 -17.63 6.25
CA PRO A 405 8.94 -17.24 7.47
C PRO A 405 8.26 -17.90 8.69
N GLY A 406 9.06 -18.30 9.67
CA GLY A 406 8.57 -18.69 10.98
C GLY A 406 8.16 -17.45 11.78
N GLN A 407 7.31 -17.62 12.78
CA GLN A 407 7.00 -16.54 13.73
C GLN A 407 8.12 -16.47 14.79
N PRO A 408 8.91 -15.39 14.87
CA PRO A 408 10.09 -15.35 15.74
C PRO A 408 9.79 -15.09 17.23
N TYR A 409 8.56 -14.67 17.55
CA TYR A 409 8.16 -14.28 18.90
C TYR A 409 6.78 -14.81 19.29
N HIS A 410 6.62 -15.27 20.52
CA HIS A 410 5.32 -15.58 21.14
C HIS A 410 5.42 -15.44 22.65
N ASN A 411 4.33 -15.00 23.30
CA ASN A 411 4.27 -14.76 24.73
C ASN A 411 5.51 -14.00 25.27
N ASN A 412 6.00 -13.03 24.50
CA ASN A 412 7.11 -12.15 24.89
C ASN A 412 8.45 -12.87 25.05
N GLN A 413 8.62 -13.99 24.36
CA GLN A 413 9.89 -14.72 24.28
C GLN A 413 10.28 -14.89 22.81
N ALA A 414 11.57 -14.72 22.51
CA ALA A 414 12.14 -15.13 21.24
C ALA A 414 12.08 -16.66 21.19
N VAL A 415 11.17 -17.19 20.37
CA VAL A 415 10.92 -18.62 20.22
C VAL A 415 10.94 -18.90 18.73
N ASN A 416 11.77 -19.85 18.32
CA ASN A 416 11.82 -20.28 16.94
C ASN A 416 10.71 -21.31 16.71
N PHE A 417 9.48 -20.85 16.45
CA PHE A 417 8.37 -21.76 16.15
C PHE A 417 8.67 -22.59 14.92
N THR A 418 8.09 -23.79 14.88
CA THR A 418 8.22 -24.65 13.70
C THR A 418 7.65 -23.92 12.49
N ALA A 419 8.42 -23.89 11.40
CA ALA A 419 7.93 -23.30 10.16
C ALA A 419 6.81 -24.13 9.51
N THR A 420 6.54 -25.35 9.99
CA THR A 420 5.57 -26.27 9.39
C THR A 420 4.69 -26.99 10.39
N GLY A 421 3.54 -27.47 9.92
CA GLY A 421 2.59 -28.26 10.70
C GLY A 421 1.85 -27.45 11.78
N PRO A 422 1.07 -28.11 12.65
CA PRO A 422 0.15 -27.44 13.58
C PRO A 422 0.85 -26.49 14.57
N GLY A 423 2.14 -26.71 14.85
CA GLY A 423 2.93 -25.83 15.70
C GLY A 423 3.31 -24.49 15.07
N ALA A 424 3.05 -24.32 13.77
CA ALA A 424 3.25 -23.06 13.07
C ALA A 424 2.08 -22.07 13.27
N ASP A 425 0.88 -22.57 13.60
CA ASP A 425 -0.26 -21.73 13.98
C ASP A 425 -0.16 -21.40 15.47
N VAL A 426 0.37 -20.22 15.78
CA VAL A 426 0.67 -19.81 17.16
C VAL A 426 -0.38 -18.88 17.75
N ASN A 427 -1.21 -18.29 16.90
CA ASN A 427 -2.30 -17.42 17.30
C ASN A 427 -3.61 -18.18 17.26
N GLY A 428 -4.32 -18.19 18.38
CA GLY A 428 -5.62 -18.85 18.53
C GLY A 428 -6.64 -17.88 19.11
N LEU A 429 -7.92 -18.10 18.79
CA LEU A 429 -9.06 -17.35 19.31
C LEU A 429 -9.35 -17.59 20.81
N ASN A 430 -8.36 -18.07 21.57
CA ASN A 430 -8.44 -18.41 23.00
C ASN A 430 -7.68 -17.42 23.91
N GLY A 431 -7.43 -16.20 23.43
CA GLY A 431 -6.72 -15.17 24.19
C GLY A 431 -5.21 -15.20 24.02
N THR A 432 -4.68 -15.68 22.88
CA THR A 432 -3.26 -15.49 22.52
C THR A 432 -2.91 -14.01 22.35
N VAL A 433 -1.59 -13.74 22.25
CA VAL A 433 -0.87 -12.44 22.34
C VAL A 433 -1.57 -11.24 21.69
N VAL A 434 -2.32 -11.46 20.61
CA VAL A 434 -2.95 -10.44 19.79
C VAL A 434 -4.43 -10.80 19.62
N ASN A 435 -5.23 -10.34 20.57
CA ASN A 435 -6.67 -10.61 20.67
C ASN A 435 -7.34 -10.42 19.29
N GLY A 436 -8.11 -11.41 18.82
CA GLY A 436 -8.82 -11.33 17.55
C GLY A 436 -10.03 -10.39 17.57
N GLY A 437 -10.38 -9.81 18.73
CA GLY A 437 -11.64 -9.11 18.96
C GLY A 437 -12.70 -10.02 19.61
N ASN A 438 -13.87 -9.47 19.93
CA ASN A 438 -14.99 -10.23 20.51
C ASN A 438 -15.80 -10.91 19.42
N ALA A 439 -15.74 -12.24 19.37
CA ALA A 439 -16.58 -13.03 18.49
C ALA A 439 -18.06 -12.81 18.77
N THR A 440 -18.86 -12.65 17.71
CA THR A 440 -20.32 -12.64 17.81
C THR A 440 -20.85 -14.06 17.58
N ALA A 441 -21.80 -14.53 18.40
CA ALA A 441 -22.36 -15.87 18.24
C ALA A 441 -22.98 -16.05 16.84
N GLY A 442 -22.55 -17.11 16.13
CA GLY A 442 -23.01 -17.39 14.77
C GLY A 442 -22.40 -16.48 13.70
N GLU A 443 -21.33 -15.74 14.01
CA GLU A 443 -20.61 -14.98 12.99
C GLU A 443 -20.02 -15.92 11.92
N GLY A 444 -20.19 -15.54 10.66
CA GLY A 444 -19.62 -16.29 9.54
C GLY A 444 -18.12 -16.08 9.40
N TRP A 445 -17.45 -16.95 8.65
CA TRP A 445 -15.99 -16.94 8.48
C TRP A 445 -15.47 -15.60 7.95
N ALA A 446 -16.17 -14.94 7.01
CA ALA A 446 -15.70 -13.67 6.47
C ALA A 446 -15.83 -12.54 7.51
N ALA A 447 -16.91 -12.54 8.31
CA ALA A 447 -17.05 -11.60 9.42
C ALA A 447 -15.99 -11.82 10.50
N THR A 448 -15.65 -13.09 10.77
CA THR A 448 -14.57 -13.49 11.69
C THR A 448 -13.23 -12.90 11.22
N LEU A 449 -12.84 -13.14 9.96
CA LEU A 449 -11.57 -12.64 9.42
C LEU A 449 -11.53 -11.10 9.36
N ARG A 450 -12.63 -10.42 9.02
CA ARG A 450 -12.68 -8.94 9.06
C ARG A 450 -12.45 -8.40 10.47
N ARG A 451 -13.11 -8.99 11.47
CA ARG A 451 -12.94 -8.65 12.88
C ARG A 451 -11.48 -8.88 13.33
N GLU A 452 -10.91 -10.03 13.00
CA GLU A 452 -9.52 -10.37 13.34
C GLU A 452 -8.53 -9.40 12.71
N MET A 453 -8.63 -9.15 11.40
CA MET A 453 -7.75 -8.21 10.70
C MET A 453 -7.88 -6.79 11.25
N ALA A 454 -9.11 -6.31 11.49
CA ALA A 454 -9.32 -4.97 12.04
C ALA A 454 -8.69 -4.86 13.44
N ASN A 455 -8.92 -5.86 14.32
CA ASN A 455 -8.33 -5.85 15.66
C ASN A 455 -6.81 -5.96 15.61
N ARG A 456 -6.28 -6.78 14.71
CA ARG A 456 -4.85 -7.00 14.52
C ARG A 456 -4.15 -5.74 14.02
N TYR A 457 -4.75 -5.06 13.05
CA TYR A 457 -4.25 -3.79 12.55
C TYR A 457 -4.25 -2.71 13.63
N VAL A 458 -5.37 -2.54 14.36
CA VAL A 458 -5.45 -1.59 15.50
C VAL A 458 -4.43 -1.93 16.59
N THR A 459 -4.19 -3.22 16.82
CA THR A 459 -3.14 -3.69 17.74
C THR A 459 -1.76 -3.28 17.27
N SER A 460 -1.41 -3.48 15.99
CA SER A 460 -0.14 -3.03 15.43
C SER A 460 0.06 -1.53 15.60
N VAL A 461 -0.97 -0.73 15.32
CA VAL A 461 -0.89 0.73 15.45
C VAL A 461 -0.70 1.17 16.90
N LEU A 462 -1.52 0.66 17.82
CA LEU A 462 -1.46 1.03 19.24
C LEU A 462 -0.13 0.57 19.87
N CYS A 463 0.29 -0.67 19.60
CA CYS A 463 1.44 -1.24 20.28
C CYS A 463 2.76 -0.68 19.78
N SER A 464 2.90 -0.36 18.49
CA SER A 464 4.09 0.35 18.00
C SER A 464 4.15 1.79 18.51
N TRP A 465 3.01 2.46 18.63
CA TRP A 465 2.93 3.79 19.24
C TRP A 465 3.30 3.74 20.73
N TYR A 466 2.84 2.71 21.44
CA TYR A 466 3.18 2.51 22.85
C TYR A 466 4.67 2.17 23.05
N ALA A 467 5.22 1.29 22.19
CA ALA A 467 6.62 0.90 22.17
C ALA A 467 7.59 2.09 21.98
N THR A 468 7.09 3.20 21.44
CA THR A 468 7.85 4.42 21.16
C THR A 468 7.50 5.57 22.10
N GLY A 469 6.92 5.28 23.26
CA GLY A 469 6.69 6.27 24.31
C GLY A 469 5.27 6.82 24.38
N GLY A 470 4.32 6.21 23.67
CA GLY A 470 2.90 6.56 23.78
C GLY A 470 2.39 6.46 25.22
N SER A 471 1.46 7.33 25.60
CA SER A 471 0.74 7.24 26.87
C SER A 471 -0.63 7.90 26.79
N ILE A 472 -1.57 7.40 27.60
CA ILE A 472 -2.92 7.96 27.73
C ILE A 472 -3.13 8.27 29.21
N SER A 473 -3.32 9.56 29.53
CA SER A 473 -3.49 10.01 30.91
C SER A 473 -4.62 9.26 31.61
N GLY A 474 -4.32 8.65 32.76
CA GLY A 474 -5.28 7.89 33.57
C GLY A 474 -5.69 6.52 33.00
N MET A 475 -5.15 6.10 31.86
CA MET A 475 -5.56 4.85 31.19
C MET A 475 -4.38 3.95 30.82
N LEU A 476 -3.32 4.50 30.22
CA LEU A 476 -2.14 3.76 29.77
C LEU A 476 -0.87 4.54 30.15
N PRO A 477 -0.16 4.16 31.23
CA PRO A 477 1.07 4.83 31.61
C PRO A 477 2.18 4.57 30.59
N GLN A 478 3.04 5.56 30.36
CA GLN A 478 4.20 5.40 29.49
C GLN A 478 5.10 4.24 29.94
N LEU A 479 5.72 3.54 28.98
CA LEU A 479 6.71 2.51 29.28
C LEU A 479 7.89 3.09 30.09
N PRO A 480 8.49 2.30 31.01
CA PRO A 480 9.69 2.72 31.74
C PRO A 480 10.86 3.05 30.79
N ALA A 481 11.75 3.95 31.21
CA ALA A 481 12.92 4.35 30.41
C ALA A 481 13.79 3.16 29.96
N ALA A 482 13.91 2.11 30.78
CA ALA A 482 14.64 0.89 30.43
C ALA A 482 14.02 0.13 29.23
N GLN A 483 12.69 0.15 29.10
CA GLN A 483 11.96 -0.43 27.97
C GLN A 483 12.09 0.48 26.74
N LEU A 484 11.89 1.78 26.88
CA LEU A 484 12.05 2.74 25.78
C LEU A 484 13.48 2.80 25.24
N ASN A 485 14.48 2.44 26.05
CA ASN A 485 15.85 2.30 25.58
C ASN A 485 16.01 1.17 24.54
N LEU A 486 15.20 0.10 24.64
CA LEU A 486 15.24 -1.02 23.69
C LEU A 486 14.77 -0.60 22.30
N SER A 487 13.82 0.35 22.22
CA SER A 487 13.31 0.92 20.97
C SER A 487 13.99 2.25 20.59
N ASN A 488 15.09 2.63 21.26
CA ASN A 488 15.77 3.92 21.08
C ASN A 488 14.81 5.13 21.11
N SER A 489 13.81 5.08 21.97
CA SER A 489 12.69 6.03 22.02
C SER A 489 12.58 6.77 23.36
N ILE A 490 13.68 6.86 24.11
CA ILE A 490 13.72 7.69 25.33
C ILE A 490 13.44 9.15 24.95
N GLY A 491 12.43 9.74 25.58
CA GLY A 491 12.01 11.12 25.33
C GLY A 491 10.96 11.29 24.24
N ASN A 492 10.62 10.22 23.51
CA ASN A 492 9.51 10.23 22.56
C ASN A 492 8.16 10.14 23.29
N THR A 493 7.09 10.58 22.62
CA THR A 493 5.70 10.54 23.12
C THR A 493 4.81 9.60 22.32
N GLY A 494 5.42 8.64 21.62
CA GLY A 494 4.75 7.70 20.72
C GLY A 494 4.72 8.15 19.27
N ASN A 495 5.06 7.22 18.37
CA ASN A 495 5.14 7.44 16.92
C ASN A 495 4.06 6.63 16.19
N MET A 496 3.44 7.26 15.19
CA MET A 496 2.57 6.60 14.22
C MET A 496 3.39 6.32 12.97
N PHE A 497 3.47 5.08 12.52
CA PHE A 497 4.36 4.69 11.42
C PHE A 497 3.64 4.61 10.07
N GLU A 498 4.40 4.79 8.98
CA GLU A 498 3.90 4.56 7.61
C GLU A 498 3.55 3.07 7.36
N LYS A 499 4.28 2.14 7.98
CA LYS A 499 4.18 0.69 7.75
C LYS A 499 4.54 -0.10 9.00
N PHE A 500 4.05 -1.33 9.09
CA PHE A 500 4.18 -2.20 10.26
C PHE A 500 4.84 -3.53 9.90
N SER A 501 5.34 -4.26 10.89
CA SER A 501 5.81 -5.64 10.69
C SER A 501 4.64 -6.65 10.81
N ASN A 502 4.57 -7.63 9.90
CA ASN A 502 3.68 -8.78 10.07
C ASN A 502 4.16 -9.73 11.16
N LEU A 503 5.44 -9.68 11.56
CA LEU A 503 5.99 -10.57 12.58
C LEU A 503 5.77 -10.03 13.99
N ASN A 504 5.64 -8.71 14.16
CA ASN A 504 5.60 -8.05 15.47
C ASN A 504 4.64 -6.86 15.47
N VAL A 505 3.68 -6.85 16.40
CA VAL A 505 2.69 -5.76 16.53
C VAL A 505 3.23 -4.51 17.22
N ASP A 506 4.34 -4.60 17.92
CA ASP A 506 4.99 -3.49 18.61
C ASP A 506 6.08 -2.83 17.76
N SER A 507 6.20 -3.22 16.48
CA SER A 507 7.27 -2.79 15.59
C SER A 507 6.74 -2.14 14.31
N SER A 508 7.44 -1.09 13.87
CA SER A 508 7.30 -0.59 12.51
C SER A 508 7.78 -1.64 11.51
N GLY A 509 7.43 -1.44 10.24
CA GLY A 509 8.14 -2.12 9.16
C GLY A 509 9.54 -1.51 8.94
N SER A 510 10.25 -2.00 7.93
CA SER A 510 11.63 -1.60 7.60
C SER A 510 11.92 -1.78 6.11
N GLY A 511 13.17 -1.55 5.70
CA GLY A 511 13.60 -1.75 4.31
C GLY A 511 13.22 -0.60 3.38
N GLY A 512 13.67 -0.69 2.13
CA GLY A 512 13.57 0.38 1.13
C GLY A 512 14.76 1.34 1.14
N GLU A 513 14.61 2.44 0.41
CA GLU A 513 15.67 3.43 0.16
C GLU A 513 15.85 4.44 1.32
N TYR A 514 14.86 4.54 2.20
CA TYR A 514 14.85 5.52 3.28
C TYR A 514 14.38 4.91 4.61
N THR A 515 14.69 5.61 5.70
CA THR A 515 14.24 5.22 7.05
C THR A 515 12.73 5.33 7.18
N VAL A 516 12.11 4.41 7.91
CA VAL A 516 10.65 4.44 8.16
C VAL A 516 10.15 5.82 8.61
N GLN A 517 9.05 6.27 8.02
CA GLN A 517 8.49 7.62 8.27
C GLN A 517 7.45 7.61 9.40
N VAL A 518 7.31 8.75 10.07
CA VAL A 518 6.39 8.95 11.22
C VAL A 518 5.32 9.99 10.91
N GLY A 519 4.04 9.68 11.12
CA GLY A 519 2.91 10.57 10.81
C GLY A 519 1.56 9.88 10.99
N PHE A 520 1.13 8.95 10.15
CA PHE A 520 1.25 8.95 8.68
C PHE A 520 -0.20 8.93 8.13
N GLY A 521 -0.50 9.63 7.04
CA GLY A 521 -1.88 9.93 6.62
C GLY A 521 -2.77 8.69 6.51
N TRP A 522 -2.34 7.68 5.74
CA TRP A 522 -3.12 6.44 5.58
C TRP A 522 -3.23 5.63 6.87
N THR A 523 -2.28 5.76 7.81
CA THR A 523 -2.26 4.96 9.03
C THR A 523 -3.36 5.47 9.93
N ASN A 524 -3.43 6.79 10.04
CA ASN A 524 -4.45 7.47 10.82
C ASN A 524 -5.82 7.26 10.17
N GLY A 525 -5.90 7.36 8.84
CA GLY A 525 -7.12 7.12 8.07
C GLY A 525 -7.72 5.73 8.26
N VAL A 526 -6.91 4.69 8.04
CA VAL A 526 -7.36 3.30 8.19
C VAL A 526 -7.66 2.98 9.67
N LEU A 527 -6.92 3.55 10.63
CA LEU A 527 -7.24 3.41 12.05
C LEU A 527 -8.62 3.98 12.39
N LEU A 528 -8.91 5.20 11.94
CA LEU A 528 -10.21 5.85 12.17
C LEU A 528 -11.34 5.06 11.52
N TRP A 529 -11.15 4.65 10.26
CA TRP A 529 -12.12 3.81 9.56
C TRP A 529 -12.37 2.47 10.27
N ALA A 530 -11.31 1.76 10.69
CA ALA A 530 -11.43 0.46 11.35
C ALA A 530 -12.13 0.59 12.71
N THR A 531 -11.81 1.62 13.48
CA THR A 531 -12.45 1.87 14.79
C THR A 531 -13.91 2.32 14.65
N ALA A 532 -14.25 3.12 13.63
CA ALA A 532 -15.63 3.49 13.33
C ALA A 532 -16.50 2.27 12.96
N ASN A 533 -15.98 1.39 12.10
CA ASN A 533 -16.75 0.27 11.55
C ASN A 533 -16.76 -0.98 12.44
N TYR A 534 -15.67 -1.23 13.16
CA TYR A 534 -15.50 -2.46 13.95
C TYR A 534 -15.40 -2.23 15.45
N GLY A 535 -15.36 -0.98 15.94
CA GLY A 535 -15.04 -0.65 17.33
C GLY A 535 -15.85 -1.38 18.42
N LYS A 536 -17.10 -1.76 18.13
CA LYS A 536 -17.94 -2.55 19.06
C LYS A 536 -17.51 -4.01 19.20
N SER A 537 -16.80 -4.53 18.21
CA SER A 537 -16.28 -5.89 18.12
C SER A 537 -14.78 -5.97 18.40
N LEU A 538 -14.09 -4.82 18.50
CA LEU A 538 -12.69 -4.77 18.85
C LEU A 538 -12.50 -4.94 20.36
N VAL A 539 -11.37 -5.52 20.74
CA VAL A 539 -10.92 -5.61 22.14
C VAL A 539 -9.62 -4.84 22.30
N ALA A 540 -9.54 -4.10 23.40
CA ALA A 540 -8.34 -3.36 23.78
C ALA A 540 -7.09 -4.26 23.70
N PRO A 541 -6.11 -3.91 22.85
CA PRO A 541 -4.91 -4.71 22.69
C PRO A 541 -4.10 -4.79 23.98
N GLN A 542 -3.49 -5.94 24.24
CA GLN A 542 -2.48 -6.10 25.28
C GLN A 542 -1.11 -6.10 24.61
N CYS A 543 -0.40 -4.97 24.71
CA CYS A 543 0.88 -4.84 24.04
C CYS A 543 1.95 -5.72 24.72
N PRO A 544 2.76 -6.45 23.94
CA PRO A 544 3.87 -7.20 24.51
C PRO A 544 4.88 -6.23 25.16
N PRO A 545 5.60 -6.65 26.22
CA PRO A 545 6.78 -5.95 26.69
C PRO A 545 7.85 -6.04 25.60
N LEU A 546 8.63 -4.97 25.49
CA LEU A 546 9.72 -4.89 24.53
C LEU A 546 10.81 -5.87 24.96
N VAL A 547 11.22 -6.71 24.01
CA VAL A 547 12.33 -7.65 24.17
C VAL A 547 13.54 -7.14 23.39
N ALA A 548 14.74 -7.28 23.96
CA ALA A 548 15.96 -7.01 23.22
C ALA A 548 16.06 -7.99 22.03
N ALA A 549 16.37 -7.49 20.84
CA ALA A 549 16.60 -8.36 19.68
C ALA A 549 17.69 -9.39 20.01
N ALA A 550 17.43 -10.67 19.76
CA ALA A 550 18.40 -11.73 20.03
C ALA A 550 19.68 -11.51 19.19
N SER A 551 20.84 -11.40 19.83
CA SER A 551 22.13 -11.41 19.14
C SER A 551 22.44 -12.85 18.70
N THR A 552 22.02 -13.25 17.50
CA THR A 552 22.41 -14.55 16.94
C THR A 552 23.83 -14.48 16.42
N SER A 553 24.77 -15.00 17.20
CA SER A 553 26.13 -15.31 16.79
C SER A 553 26.18 -16.68 16.10
N SER A 554 26.19 -16.74 14.77
CA SER A 554 26.75 -17.87 14.01
C SER A 554 26.89 -17.52 12.54
N GLY A 555 28.09 -17.73 11.99
CA GLY A 555 28.47 -17.36 10.63
C GLY A 555 27.69 -18.09 9.55
N ALA A 556 26.89 -17.32 8.82
CA ALA A 556 26.63 -17.41 7.38
C ALA A 556 25.63 -16.28 7.04
N GLY A 557 26.11 -15.17 6.49
CA GLY A 557 25.32 -14.18 5.73
C GLY A 557 24.03 -13.56 6.32
N GLY A 558 23.71 -13.74 7.60
CA GLY A 558 22.46 -13.25 8.20
C GLY A 558 22.44 -11.74 8.48
N LEU A 559 21.35 -11.09 8.07
CA LEU A 559 21.09 -9.66 8.24
C LEU A 559 21.19 -9.21 9.70
N ARG A 560 21.82 -8.03 9.89
CA ARG A 560 21.80 -7.28 11.15
C ARG A 560 20.41 -6.71 11.36
N ILE A 561 19.67 -7.22 12.35
CA ILE A 561 18.51 -6.52 12.92
C ILE A 561 19.06 -5.36 13.75
N SER A 562 19.20 -4.18 13.13
CA SER A 562 19.30 -2.92 13.86
C SER A 562 17.93 -2.29 13.86
N LEU A 563 17.33 -2.12 15.03
CA LEU A 563 16.27 -1.13 15.20
C LEU A 563 16.85 0.23 14.75
N PRO A 564 16.14 1.00 13.91
CA PRO A 564 16.66 2.28 13.45
C PRO A 564 16.82 3.22 14.65
N SER A 565 17.96 3.88 14.74
CA SER A 565 18.15 5.01 15.63
C SER A 565 17.31 6.17 15.10
N VAL A 566 16.35 6.65 15.89
CA VAL A 566 15.76 7.96 15.65
C VAL A 566 16.87 8.98 15.91
N GLY A 567 17.39 9.60 14.86
CA GLY A 567 18.33 10.71 14.99
C GLY A 567 17.65 11.82 15.80
N GLY A 568 18.16 12.08 17.01
CA GLY A 568 17.69 13.19 17.82
C GLY A 568 17.98 14.50 17.12
N MET A 569 16.99 15.08 16.45
CA MET A 569 17.03 16.51 16.12
C MET A 569 16.81 17.29 17.42
N ALA A 570 17.92 17.71 18.04
CA ALA A 570 17.88 18.83 18.94
C ALA A 570 17.42 20.06 18.15
N VAL A 571 16.18 20.51 18.41
CA VAL A 571 15.68 21.81 17.93
C VAL A 571 16.51 22.89 18.62
N ALA A 572 17.60 23.31 17.97
CA ALA A 572 18.30 24.54 18.33
C ALA A 572 17.48 25.70 17.78
N ALA A 573 16.63 26.29 18.62
CA ALA A 573 16.00 27.57 18.34
C ALA A 573 17.07 28.66 18.27
N SER A 574 17.54 28.99 17.06
CA SER A 574 18.33 30.18 16.80
C SER A 574 17.42 31.40 16.81
N VAL A 575 17.28 32.01 18.00
CA VAL A 575 16.74 33.36 18.14
C VAL A 575 17.79 34.34 17.60
N SER A 576 17.65 34.77 16.34
CA SER A 576 18.41 35.90 15.82
C SER A 576 17.77 37.21 16.29
N LEU A 577 18.24 37.73 17.42
CA LEU A 577 18.08 39.14 17.78
C LEU A 577 18.89 39.99 16.80
N VAL A 578 18.21 40.68 15.88
CA VAL A 578 18.81 41.76 15.09
C VAL A 578 18.86 43.00 15.98
N GLY A 579 20.02 43.24 16.59
CA GLY A 579 20.35 44.50 17.25
C GLY A 579 20.83 45.53 16.23
N SER A 580 20.08 46.60 16.08
CA SER A 580 20.47 47.82 15.37
C SER A 580 21.57 48.58 16.12
N PHE A 581 22.65 49.01 15.45
CA PHE A 581 23.45 50.22 15.73
C PHE A 581 24.36 50.46 14.49
N LEU A 582 24.07 51.46 13.64
CA LEU A 582 24.68 52.80 13.63
C LEU A 582 26.21 52.80 13.49
N LEU A 583 26.71 52.83 12.26
CA LEU A 583 27.39 53.96 11.60
C LEU A 583 27.82 53.58 10.17
#